data_AF-A0A3P6G6H8-F1
#
_entry.id   AF-A0A3P6G6H8-F1
#
_cell.length_a   1.000
_cell.length_b   1.000
_cell.length_c   1.000
_cell.angle_alpha   90.00
_cell.angle_beta   90.00
_cell.angle_gamma   90.00
#
_symmetry.space_group_name_H-M   'P 1'
#
loop_
_entity.id
_entity.type
_entity.pdbx_description
1 polymer ?
#
loop_
_entity_poly.entity_id
_entity_poly.type
_entity_poly.pdbx_seq_one_letter_code
_entity_poly.pdbx_strand_id
1 'polypeptide(L)'
;MVIVQRWEPTTSISFPSLIPFWIKVQGIPIHLWNEGTVRSIGEDIGVYEYAEITPLSVKMRVQVNGLLPLITSTVIEYPRRSGCYTEI
;
A
#
# COMPACT_ATOMS: atom_id res chain seq x y z
N MET A 1 26.28 2.75 43.21
CA MET A 1 25.11 3.52 42.74
C MET A 1 24.72 2.97 41.38
N VAL A 2 23.57 2.30 41.30
CA VAL A 2 23.06 1.69 40.06
C VAL A 2 21.79 2.43 39.71
N ILE A 3 21.79 3.10 38.57
CA ILE A 3 20.61 3.78 38.04
C ILE A 3 19.96 2.81 37.05
N VAL A 4 18.71 2.43 37.32
CA VAL A 4 17.88 1.62 36.42
C VAL A 4 16.91 2.58 35.72
N GLN A 5 17.23 2.98 34.49
CA GLN A 5 16.28 3.73 33.66
C GLN A 5 15.43 2.77 32.84
N ARG A 6 14.11 3.01 32.85
CA ARG A 6 13.14 2.33 32.00
C ARG A 6 13.13 3.03 30.64
N TRP A 7 13.08 2.27 29.56
CA TRP A 7 12.82 2.85 28.24
C TRP A 7 11.42 3.45 28.24
N GLU A 8 11.33 4.77 28.12
CA GLU A 8 10.09 5.47 27.81
C GLU A 8 10.03 5.66 26.30
N PRO A 9 8.96 5.21 25.61
CA PRO A 9 8.79 5.43 24.20
C PRO A 9 8.42 6.90 23.97
N THR A 10 9.41 7.78 23.98
CA THR A 10 9.22 9.17 23.58
C THR A 10 9.41 9.25 22.07
N THR A 11 8.40 8.84 21.29
CA THR A 11 8.35 9.20 19.87
C THR A 11 8.16 10.71 19.81
N SER A 12 9.23 11.44 19.47
CA SER A 12 9.12 12.87 19.18
C SER A 12 8.01 13.10 18.16
N ILE A 13 7.27 14.20 18.30
CA ILE A 13 6.28 14.63 17.30
C ILE A 13 6.97 14.86 15.94
N SER A 14 8.27 15.18 15.93
CA SER A 14 9.08 15.32 14.72
C SER A 14 9.73 14.03 14.23
N PHE A 15 9.44 12.88 14.85
CA PHE A 15 10.02 11.61 14.43
C PHE A 15 9.51 11.26 13.02
N PRO A 16 10.40 10.91 12.07
CA PRO A 16 9.99 10.57 10.71
C PRO A 16 9.19 9.27 10.74
N SER A 17 7.87 9.39 10.70
CA SER A 17 6.94 8.26 10.70
C SER A 17 6.70 7.70 9.30
N LEU A 18 7.04 8.45 8.25
CA LEU A 18 6.91 8.02 6.86
C LEU A 18 8.11 7.16 6.46
N ILE A 19 7.87 5.86 6.31
CA ILE A 19 8.88 4.87 5.96
C ILE A 19 8.60 4.36 4.55
N PRO A 20 9.56 4.47 3.61
CA PRO A 20 9.39 3.93 2.26
C PRO A 20 9.50 2.40 2.28
N PHE A 21 8.46 1.72 1.79
CA PHE A 21 8.43 0.27 1.64
C PHE A 21 8.29 -0.13 0.18
N TRP A 22 8.91 -1.27 -0.15
CA TRP A 22 8.62 -2.01 -1.38
C TRP A 22 7.52 -3.01 -1.13
N ILE A 23 6.36 -2.77 -1.74
CA ILE A 23 5.16 -3.59 -1.59
C ILE A 23 4.98 -4.42 -2.86
N LYS A 24 4.90 -5.74 -2.72
CA LYS A 24 4.55 -6.66 -3.80
C LYS A 24 3.06 -6.94 -3.77
N VAL A 25 2.36 -6.64 -4.85
CA VAL A 25 0.92 -6.90 -4.96
C VAL A 25 0.69 -8.36 -5.37
N GLN A 26 -0.23 -9.05 -4.68
CA GLN A 26 -0.59 -10.45 -4.93
C GLN A 26 -2.10 -10.59 -5.06
N GLY A 27 -2.57 -11.60 -5.80
CA GLY A 27 -3.99 -11.92 -5.94
C GLY A 27 -4.75 -11.13 -7.02
N ILE A 28 -4.11 -10.16 -7.68
CA ILE A 28 -4.71 -9.44 -8.81
C ILE A 28 -4.39 -10.14 -10.14
N PRO A 29 -5.40 -10.45 -10.98
CA PRO A 29 -5.20 -10.94 -12.35
C PRO A 29 -4.31 -10.03 -13.19
N ILE A 30 -3.44 -10.61 -14.02
CA ILE A 30 -2.44 -9.88 -14.83
C ILE A 30 -3.03 -8.76 -15.71
N HIS A 31 -4.22 -8.97 -16.28
CA HIS A 31 -4.91 -8.01 -17.15
C HIS A 31 -5.37 -6.75 -16.42
N LEU A 32 -5.41 -6.77 -15.08
CA LEU A 32 -5.82 -5.66 -14.23
C LEU A 32 -4.62 -4.87 -13.67
N TRP A 33 -3.38 -5.24 -14.03
CA TRP A 33 -2.16 -4.52 -13.67
C TRP A 33 -2.00 -3.27 -14.53
N ASN A 34 -2.93 -2.35 -14.40
CA ASN A 34 -2.83 -1.03 -15.00
C ASN A 34 -2.13 -0.07 -14.02
N GLU A 35 -1.38 0.89 -14.56
CA GLU A 35 -0.70 1.90 -13.75
C GLU A 35 -1.71 2.67 -12.87
N GLY A 36 -2.89 2.99 -13.42
CA GLY A 36 -3.96 3.63 -12.66
C GLY A 36 -4.42 2.80 -11.46
N THR A 37 -4.60 1.49 -11.62
CA THR A 37 -4.99 0.59 -10.54
C THR A 37 -3.93 0.52 -9.45
N VAL A 38 -2.66 0.34 -9.84
CA VAL A 38 -1.54 0.22 -8.89
C VAL A 38 -1.32 1.52 -8.14
N ARG A 39 -1.44 2.66 -8.82
CA ARG A 39 -1.36 3.98 -8.21
C ARG A 39 -2.48 4.20 -7.20
N SER A 40 -3.73 3.91 -7.56
CA SER A 40 -4.85 4.07 -6.63
C SER A 40 -4.71 3.19 -5.38
N ILE A 41 -4.19 1.96 -5.52
CA ILE A 41 -3.88 1.12 -4.35
C ILE A 41 -2.76 1.73 -3.51
N GLY A 42 -1.69 2.23 -4.15
CA GLY A 42 -0.58 2.86 -3.45
C GLY A 42 -0.99 4.12 -2.68
N GLU A 43 -1.86 4.94 -3.27
CA GLU A 43 -2.44 6.16 -2.66
C GLU A 43 -3.37 5.83 -1.49
N ASP A 44 -4.09 4.71 -1.53
CA ASP A 44 -4.93 4.24 -0.42
C ASP A 44 -4.09 3.75 0.78
N ILE A 45 -2.92 3.16 0.51
CA ILE A 45 -1.99 2.69 1.55
C ILE A 45 -1.18 3.84 2.15
N GLY A 46 -0.79 4.83 1.36
CA GLY A 46 0.07 5.93 1.79
C GLY A 46 0.52 6.85 0.66
N VAL A 47 1.74 7.39 0.77
CA VAL A 47 2.28 8.28 -0.28
C VAL A 47 2.93 7.45 -1.37
N TYR A 48 2.27 7.33 -2.51
CA TYR A 48 2.80 6.64 -3.69
C TYR A 48 4.00 7.40 -4.29
N GLU A 49 5.10 6.69 -4.55
CA GLU A 49 6.26 7.26 -5.24
C GLU A 49 6.31 6.77 -6.69
N TYR A 50 6.45 5.45 -6.89
CA TYR A 50 6.46 4.83 -8.22
C TYR A 50 6.16 3.33 -8.16
N ALA A 51 5.89 2.73 -9.31
CA ALA A 51 5.65 1.30 -9.44
C ALA A 51 6.51 0.67 -10.55
N GLU A 52 6.85 -0.59 -10.34
CA GLU A 52 7.49 -1.48 -11.30
C GLU A 52 6.48 -2.56 -11.68
N ILE A 53 5.90 -2.42 -12.88
CA ILE A 53 4.94 -3.37 -13.44
C ILE A 53 5.71 -4.28 -14.40
N THR A 54 5.90 -5.54 -14.01
CA THR A 54 6.50 -6.59 -14.84
C THR A 54 5.40 -7.59 -15.21
N PRO A 55 5.48 -8.34 -16.33
CA PRO A 55 4.49 -9.36 -16.70
C PRO A 55 4.29 -10.47 -15.65
N LEU A 56 5.21 -10.62 -14.70
CA LEU A 56 5.15 -11.66 -13.67
C LEU A 56 4.86 -11.11 -12.26
N SER A 57 5.03 -9.80 -12.04
CA SER A 57 4.81 -9.19 -10.73
C SER A 57 4.63 -7.69 -10.82
N VAL A 58 3.78 -7.16 -9.95
CA VAL A 58 3.67 -5.74 -9.65
C VAL A 58 4.34 -5.46 -8.32
N LYS A 59 5.27 -4.51 -8.32
CA LYS A 59 5.85 -3.93 -7.12
C LYS A 59 5.61 -2.43 -7.13
N MET A 60 5.39 -1.84 -5.96
CA MET A 60 5.27 -0.40 -5.80
C MET A 60 6.06 0.08 -4.59
N ARG A 61 6.53 1.32 -4.67
CA ARG A 61 7.20 2.00 -3.59
C ARG A 61 6.26 3.04 -3.00
N VAL A 62 5.94 2.86 -1.72
CA VAL A 62 4.96 3.68 -0.99
C VAL A 62 5.55 4.07 0.35
N GLN A 63 5.42 5.33 0.75
CA GLN A 63 5.74 5.75 2.11
C GLN A 63 4.53 5.48 3.00
N VAL A 64 4.74 4.62 4.00
CA VAL A 64 3.71 4.22 4.96
C VAL A 64 3.96 4.91 6.29
N ASN A 65 2.87 5.34 6.94
CA ASN A 65 2.94 5.90 8.28
C ASN A 65 3.15 4.77 9.32
N GLY A 66 4.36 4.64 9.85
CA GLY A 66 4.72 3.64 10.85
C GLY A 66 4.09 3.85 12.24
N LEU A 67 3.35 4.93 12.46
CA LEU A 67 2.53 5.13 13.66
C LEU A 67 1.15 4.49 13.55
N LEU A 68 0.72 4.12 12.34
CA LEU A 68 -0.56 3.44 12.10
C LEU A 68 -0.33 1.93 11.89
N PRO A 69 -1.34 1.10 12.16
CA PRO A 69 -1.28 -0.32 11.83
C PRO A 69 -1.03 -0.53 10.34
N LEU A 70 -0.18 -1.52 10.01
CA LEU A 70 0.11 -1.85 8.62
C LEU A 70 -1.10 -2.49 7.93
N ILE A 71 -1.49 -1.93 6.78
CA ILE A 71 -2.55 -2.47 5.94
C ILE A 71 -1.95 -3.54 5.03
N THR A 72 -2.42 -4.79 5.16
CA THR A 72 -1.90 -5.95 4.41
C THR A 72 -2.88 -6.50 3.37
N SER A 73 -4.16 -6.14 3.48
CA SER A 73 -5.23 -6.61 2.60
C SER A 73 -6.22 -5.49 2.36
N THR A 74 -6.62 -5.32 1.11
CA THR A 74 -7.63 -4.35 0.69
C THR A 74 -8.60 -5.01 -0.28
N VAL A 75 -9.85 -4.55 -0.29
CA VAL A 75 -10.87 -5.02 -1.23
C VAL A 75 -10.95 -3.99 -2.36
N ILE A 76 -10.69 -4.43 -3.59
CA ILE A 76 -10.76 -3.58 -4.77
C ILE A 76 -12.16 -3.75 -5.38
N GLU A 77 -12.97 -2.70 -5.30
CA GLU A 77 -14.25 -2.67 -6.00
C GLU A 77 -14.04 -2.26 -7.46
N TYR A 78 -14.41 -3.16 -8.37
CA TYR A 78 -14.39 -2.83 -9.80
C TYR A 78 -15.73 -2.19 -10.18
N PRO A 79 -15.74 -1.00 -10.83
CA PRO A 79 -16.98 -0.46 -11.36
C PRO A 79 -17.49 -1.43 -12.43
N ARG A 80 -18.56 -2.16 -12.10
CA ARG A 80 -19.26 -2.97 -13.09
C ARG A 80 -19.69 -2.01 -14.19
N ARG A 81 -19.18 -2.24 -15.41
CA ARG A 81 -19.59 -1.51 -16.59
C ARG A 81 -21.12 -1.64 -16.69
N SER A 82 -21.82 -0.57 -16.36
CA SER A 82 -23.26 -0.44 -16.46
C SER A 82 -23.60 -0.58 -17.94
N GLY A 83 -24.03 -1.77 -18.33
CA GLY A 83 -24.21 -2.14 -19.73
C GLY A 83 -24.38 -3.64 -19.87
N CYS A 84 -25.45 -4.16 -19.28
CA CYS A 84 -26.01 -5.46 -19.63
C CYS A 84 -26.30 -5.47 -21.14
N TYR A 85 -25.86 -6.51 -21.87
CA TYR A 85 -26.68 -7.35 -22.75
C TYR A 85 -25.82 -8.52 -23.21
N THR A 86 -26.16 -9.73 -22.82
CA THR A 86 -26.02 -10.90 -23.68
C THR A 86 -27.28 -11.71 -23.52
N GLU A 87 -28.16 -11.58 -24.52
CA GLU A 87 -29.12 -12.61 -24.89
C GLU A 87 -28.36 -13.93 -25.07
N ILE A 88 -28.85 -14.97 -24.40
CA ILE A 88 -28.84 -16.35 -24.89
C ILE A 88 -30.19 -16.93 -24.56
#